data_AF-A0A7X6UMJ6-F1
#
_entry.id   AF-A0A7X6UMJ6-F1
#
_cell.length_a   1.000
_cell.length_b   1.000
_cell.length_c   1.000
_cell.angle_alpha   90.00
_cell.angle_beta   90.00
_cell.angle_gamma   90.00
#
_symmetry.space_group_name_H-M   'P 1'
#
loop_
_entity.id
_entity.type
_entity.pdbx_description
1 polymer ?
#
loop_
_entity_poly.entity_id
_entity_poly.type
_entity_poly.pdbx_seq_one_letter_code
_entity_poly.pdbx_strand_id
1 'polypeptide(L)'
;HTAASISDTTSTTTRLRSLLVKSYVVMQIIFILLAVAAIFWIKALRRIVEPLVISLVTVPLIFLFLGKLPYTMDVYFIFAAVFLIIILTTVFSLIFKHKIFYAFAAISGITLLALNIDVLTGTNLIQSSVLGYDPMAGARYYGIGNEYMGIMLGSSIVVAVALFERHSSKLVLALLTLFFIFQCYIIGSPTMGAQSDGIITAPAAYLITLFLLYNIKMNWRILIAICGVIIAAAAGLIGYEMQRPVELQTHLGRAFHQVSSGGWEQFLTIASRKVNMNITLIKYTIWSRVFLVMFAVLSLLVFRPVGALEQLLKKRPILVKGFLGIITGAVIGLIINDSGIVATSTTCIYLIIPILLLMLEMQREEPAEDTNQVKINNMQE
;
A
#
# COMPACT_ATOMS: atom_id res chain seq x y z
N HIS A 1 18.11 23.02 -12.25
CA HIS A 1 18.67 21.66 -12.40
C HIS A 1 18.88 21.38 -13.88
N THR A 2 20.10 21.09 -14.30
CA THR A 2 20.46 20.82 -15.71
C THR A 2 19.87 19.48 -16.17
N ALA A 3 19.40 19.38 -17.41
CA ALA A 3 18.84 18.14 -17.97
C ALA A 3 19.78 16.93 -17.80
N ALA A 4 21.09 17.16 -17.83
CA ALA A 4 22.12 16.14 -17.57
C ALA A 4 22.02 15.51 -16.17
N SER A 5 21.79 16.29 -15.11
CA SER A 5 21.71 15.72 -13.74
C SER A 5 20.43 14.93 -13.48
N ILE A 6 19.33 15.27 -14.18
CA ILE A 6 18.10 14.47 -14.16
C ILE A 6 18.31 13.16 -14.94
N SER A 7 18.99 13.22 -16.08
CA SER A 7 19.35 12.04 -16.87
C SER A 7 20.22 11.07 -16.06
N ASP A 8 21.27 11.57 -15.41
CA ASP A 8 22.19 10.73 -14.65
C ASP A 8 21.50 10.05 -13.45
N THR A 9 20.70 10.80 -12.69
CA THR A 9 19.96 10.27 -11.53
C THR A 9 18.88 9.26 -11.92
N THR A 10 18.23 9.45 -13.07
CA THR A 10 17.18 8.52 -13.54
C THR A 10 17.78 7.28 -14.21
N SER A 11 18.94 7.41 -14.87
CA SER A 11 19.55 6.32 -15.65
C SER A 11 19.93 5.09 -14.82
N THR A 12 20.55 5.30 -13.66
CA THR A 12 20.93 4.20 -12.74
C THR A 12 19.67 3.52 -12.18
N THR A 13 18.68 4.30 -11.77
CA THR A 13 17.39 3.77 -11.31
C THR A 13 16.72 2.94 -12.39
N THR A 14 16.59 3.44 -13.62
CA THR A 14 15.96 2.71 -14.73
C THR A 14 16.67 1.39 -15.01
N ARG A 15 18.01 1.38 -15.08
CA ARG A 15 18.81 0.17 -15.33
C ARG A 15 18.61 -0.88 -14.23
N LEU A 16 18.59 -0.47 -12.96
CA LEU A 16 18.51 -1.38 -11.82
C LEU A 16 17.09 -1.66 -11.34
N ARG A 17 16.08 -0.94 -11.84
CA ARG A 17 14.69 -1.05 -11.39
C ARG A 17 14.19 -2.49 -11.42
N SER A 18 14.37 -3.19 -12.54
CA SER A 18 13.88 -4.57 -12.68
C SER A 18 14.50 -5.50 -11.64
N LEU A 19 15.79 -5.36 -11.38
CA LEU A 19 16.52 -6.15 -10.39
C LEU A 19 16.01 -5.83 -8.98
N LEU A 20 15.97 -4.55 -8.59
CA LEU A 20 15.58 -4.13 -7.24
C LEU A 20 14.12 -4.46 -6.92
N VAL A 21 13.20 -4.26 -7.87
CA VAL A 21 11.78 -4.62 -7.71
C VAL A 21 11.60 -6.13 -7.60
N LYS A 22 12.26 -6.93 -8.45
CA LYS A 22 12.20 -8.40 -8.35
C LYS A 22 12.77 -8.88 -7.02
N SER A 23 13.92 -8.36 -6.59
CA SER A 23 14.52 -8.68 -5.30
C SER A 23 13.60 -8.32 -4.14
N TYR A 24 12.97 -7.15 -4.18
CA TYR A 24 11.99 -6.74 -3.17
C TYR A 24 10.81 -7.70 -3.10
N VAL A 25 10.22 -8.07 -4.24
CA VAL A 25 9.08 -8.99 -4.27
C VAL A 25 9.46 -10.40 -3.81
N VAL A 26 10.64 -10.90 -4.19
CA VAL A 26 11.14 -12.19 -3.69
C VAL A 26 11.38 -12.15 -2.18
N MET A 27 11.97 -11.07 -1.66
CA MET A 27 12.14 -10.87 -0.20
C MET A 27 10.80 -10.83 0.53
N GLN A 28 9.77 -10.17 -0.03
CA GLN A 28 8.42 -10.21 0.55
C GLN A 28 7.90 -11.64 0.68
N ILE A 29 8.00 -12.44 -0.39
CA ILE A 29 7.55 -13.84 -0.36
C ILE A 29 8.31 -14.62 0.73
N ILE A 30 9.65 -14.55 0.73
CA ILE A 30 10.47 -15.28 1.68
C ILE A 30 10.16 -14.87 3.12
N PHE A 31 10.16 -13.58 3.43
CA PHE A 31 9.98 -13.09 4.80
C PHE A 31 8.56 -13.31 5.32
N ILE A 32 7.54 -13.20 4.46
CA ILE A 32 6.16 -13.55 4.82
C ILE A 32 6.05 -15.04 5.14
N LEU A 33 6.61 -15.92 4.30
CA LEU A 33 6.59 -17.37 4.55
C LEU A 33 7.37 -17.75 5.81
N LEU A 34 8.52 -17.12 6.06
CA LEU A 34 9.28 -17.29 7.30
C LEU A 34 8.48 -16.82 8.52
N ALA A 35 7.71 -15.72 8.41
CA ALA A 35 6.85 -15.24 9.50
C ALA A 35 5.75 -16.23 9.82
N VAL A 36 5.08 -16.76 8.79
CA VAL A 36 4.11 -17.83 8.95
C VAL A 36 4.76 -19.05 9.59
N ALA A 37 5.94 -19.48 9.12
CA ALA A 37 6.64 -20.61 9.72
C ALA A 37 6.99 -20.37 11.19
N ALA A 38 7.42 -19.16 11.56
CA ALA A 38 7.73 -18.78 12.94
C ALA A 38 6.48 -18.74 13.85
N ILE A 39 5.34 -18.36 13.30
CA ILE A 39 4.05 -18.31 14.01
C ILE A 39 3.54 -19.74 14.30
N PHE A 40 3.56 -20.62 13.29
CA PHE A 40 2.91 -21.94 13.36
C PHE A 40 3.83 -23.08 13.81
N TRP A 41 5.12 -23.07 13.44
CA TRP A 41 5.99 -24.24 13.57
C TRP A 41 7.31 -23.97 14.32
N ILE A 42 7.95 -22.81 14.12
CA ILE A 42 9.34 -22.57 14.54
C ILE A 42 9.43 -21.38 15.51
N LYS A 43 9.06 -21.59 16.77
CA LYS A 43 9.04 -20.53 17.82
C LYS A 43 10.37 -19.79 17.97
N ALA A 44 11.50 -20.51 17.80
CA ALA A 44 12.85 -19.93 17.90
C ALA A 44 13.11 -18.81 16.87
N LEU A 45 12.42 -18.84 15.72
CA LEU A 45 12.63 -17.90 14.64
C LEU A 45 11.89 -16.57 14.84
N ARG A 46 10.93 -16.48 15.77
CA ARG A 46 10.05 -15.31 15.96
C ARG A 46 10.83 -14.01 16.14
N ARG A 47 11.87 -14.00 16.99
CA ARG A 47 12.71 -12.82 17.24
C ARG A 47 13.51 -12.36 16.02
N ILE A 48 13.88 -13.29 15.15
CA ILE A 48 14.67 -13.00 13.94
C ILE A 48 13.76 -12.48 12.83
N VAL A 49 12.54 -12.98 12.75
CA VAL A 49 11.61 -12.62 11.66
C VAL A 49 10.96 -11.25 11.87
N GLU A 50 10.74 -10.81 13.11
CA GLU A 50 10.20 -9.48 13.41
C GLU A 50 10.88 -8.33 12.61
N PRO A 51 12.21 -8.11 12.71
CA PRO A 51 12.88 -7.07 11.93
C PRO A 51 12.86 -7.33 10.42
N LEU A 52 12.89 -8.59 9.98
CA LEU A 52 12.78 -8.92 8.55
C LEU A 52 11.43 -8.49 7.98
N VAL A 53 10.33 -8.72 8.71
CA VAL A 53 8.99 -8.30 8.32
C VAL A 53 8.86 -6.77 8.31
N ILE A 54 9.44 -6.07 9.30
CA ILE A 54 9.48 -4.59 9.30
C ILE A 54 10.22 -4.06 8.08
N SER A 55 11.33 -4.70 7.70
CA SER A 55 12.15 -4.26 6.56
C SER A 55 11.36 -4.16 5.25
N LEU A 56 10.32 -4.99 5.07
CA LEU A 56 9.45 -4.95 3.90
C LEU A 56 8.71 -3.62 3.72
N VAL A 57 8.46 -2.89 4.80
CA VAL A 57 7.79 -1.57 4.79
C VAL A 57 8.81 -0.42 4.87
N THR A 58 10.05 -0.72 5.25
CA THR A 58 11.19 0.19 5.12
C THR A 58 11.61 0.36 3.65
N VAL A 59 11.50 -0.69 2.83
CA VAL A 59 11.93 -0.67 1.42
C VAL A 59 11.27 0.45 0.60
N PRO A 60 9.94 0.64 0.59
CA PRO A 60 9.32 1.73 -0.17
C PRO A 60 9.84 3.12 0.15
N LEU A 61 10.15 3.38 1.42
CA LEU A 61 10.73 4.63 1.89
C LEU A 61 12.15 4.80 1.35
N ILE A 62 13.00 3.79 1.46
CA ILE A 62 14.37 3.85 0.94
C ILE A 62 14.36 4.02 -0.58
N PHE A 63 13.52 3.26 -1.29
CA PHE A 63 13.39 3.31 -2.74
C PHE A 63 12.90 4.66 -3.26
N LEU A 64 12.21 5.45 -2.42
CA LEU A 64 11.78 6.81 -2.76
C LEU A 64 12.98 7.78 -2.83
N PHE A 65 13.91 7.65 -1.88
CA PHE A 65 15.08 8.54 -1.78
C PHE A 65 16.30 8.02 -2.55
N LEU A 66 16.37 6.72 -2.85
CA LEU A 66 17.55 6.06 -3.40
C LEU A 66 18.05 6.70 -4.70
N GLY A 67 17.13 7.12 -5.58
CA GLY A 67 17.47 7.76 -6.86
C GLY A 67 18.12 9.14 -6.75
N LYS A 68 18.12 9.76 -5.56
CA LYS A 68 18.84 11.02 -5.31
C LYS A 68 20.29 10.82 -4.89
N LEU A 69 20.73 9.58 -4.67
CA LEU A 69 22.12 9.30 -4.34
C LEU A 69 22.98 9.38 -5.61
N PRO A 70 24.12 10.09 -5.58
CA PRO A 70 24.97 10.32 -6.75
C PRO A 70 25.87 9.11 -7.07
N TYR A 71 25.34 7.89 -7.01
CA TYR A 71 26.09 6.67 -7.31
C TYR A 71 25.90 6.28 -8.78
N THR A 72 26.98 6.34 -9.55
CA THR A 72 27.00 5.94 -10.97
C THR A 72 27.26 4.45 -11.14
N MET A 73 27.96 3.81 -10.18
CA MET A 73 28.26 2.39 -10.21
C MET A 73 27.15 1.56 -9.57
N ASP A 74 26.68 0.54 -10.29
CA ASP A 74 25.55 -0.29 -9.90
C ASP A 74 25.72 -0.94 -8.53
N VAL A 75 26.94 -1.41 -8.25
CA VAL A 75 27.28 -2.09 -7.00
C VAL A 75 27.08 -1.16 -5.79
N TYR A 76 27.55 0.10 -5.87
CA TYR A 76 27.38 1.06 -4.78
C TYR A 76 25.91 1.45 -4.58
N PHE A 77 25.14 1.55 -5.65
CA PHE A 77 23.71 1.83 -5.57
C PHE A 77 22.94 0.71 -4.84
N ILE A 78 23.24 -0.56 -5.18
CA ILE A 78 22.64 -1.73 -4.52
C ILE A 78 23.10 -1.82 -3.05
N PHE A 79 24.38 -1.64 -2.77
CA PHE A 79 24.90 -1.64 -1.40
C PHE A 79 24.27 -0.53 -0.56
N ALA A 80 24.12 0.68 -1.09
CA ALA A 80 23.46 1.79 -0.41
C ALA A 80 22.00 1.44 -0.08
N ALA A 81 21.26 0.83 -1.02
CA ALA A 81 19.90 0.39 -0.77
C ALA A 81 19.82 -0.60 0.40
N VAL A 82 20.60 -1.69 0.34
CA VAL A 82 20.62 -2.74 1.38
C VAL A 82 21.05 -2.17 2.72
N PHE A 83 22.12 -1.37 2.74
CA PHE A 83 22.66 -0.76 3.95
C PHE A 83 21.66 0.18 4.62
N LEU A 84 21.01 1.06 3.85
CA LEU A 84 20.00 1.98 4.38
C LEU A 84 18.76 1.25 4.89
N ILE A 85 18.32 0.17 4.22
CA ILE A 85 17.22 -0.67 4.71
C ILE A 85 17.59 -1.29 6.06
N ILE A 86 18.76 -1.93 6.17
CA ILE A 86 19.21 -2.58 7.41
C ILE A 86 19.31 -1.56 8.54
N ILE A 87 19.96 -0.41 8.31
CA ILE A 87 20.11 0.64 9.32
C ILE A 87 18.75 1.14 9.78
N LEU A 88 17.89 1.54 8.84
CA LEU A 88 16.62 2.17 9.21
C LEU A 88 15.70 1.17 9.92
N THR A 89 15.61 -0.07 9.44
CA THR A 89 14.88 -1.14 10.14
C THR A 89 15.44 -1.39 11.53
N THR A 90 16.76 -1.42 11.70
CA THR A 90 17.41 -1.62 13.01
C THR A 90 17.11 -0.47 13.95
N VAL A 91 17.26 0.78 13.49
CA VAL A 91 16.96 2.00 14.28
C VAL A 91 15.52 1.98 14.78
N PHE A 92 14.54 1.73 13.89
CA PHE A 92 13.13 1.67 14.29
C PHE A 92 12.84 0.49 15.23
N SER A 93 13.45 -0.67 15.00
CA SER A 93 13.31 -1.83 15.89
C SER A 93 13.86 -1.53 17.30
N LEU A 94 14.96 -0.77 17.39
CA LEU A 94 15.54 -0.36 18.67
C LEU A 94 14.72 0.72 19.38
N ILE A 95 14.18 1.71 18.66
CA ILE A 95 13.35 2.79 19.23
C ILE A 95 12.06 2.22 19.83
N PHE A 96 11.37 1.36 19.09
CA PHE A 96 10.06 0.82 19.49
C PHE A 96 10.15 -0.48 20.28
N LYS A 97 11.34 -1.12 20.34
CA LYS A 97 11.62 -2.35 21.09
C LYS A 97 10.60 -3.45 20.80
N HIS A 98 9.69 -3.72 21.74
CA HIS A 98 8.68 -4.78 21.65
C HIS A 98 7.37 -4.32 21.01
N LYS A 99 7.22 -3.02 20.73
CA LYS A 99 6.04 -2.39 20.13
C LYS A 99 6.23 -2.21 18.62
N ILE A 100 6.57 -3.29 17.95
CA ILE A 100 6.93 -3.37 16.54
C ILE A 100 5.82 -2.92 15.59
N PHE A 101 4.53 -3.14 15.93
CA PHE A 101 3.42 -2.57 15.18
C PHE A 101 3.52 -1.05 15.07
N TYR A 102 3.95 -0.37 16.14
CA TYR A 102 4.14 1.08 16.12
C TYR A 102 5.38 1.50 15.33
N ALA A 103 6.43 0.66 15.26
CA ALA A 103 7.54 0.86 14.32
C ALA A 103 7.03 0.83 12.86
N PHE A 104 6.22 -0.18 12.53
CA PHE A 104 5.57 -0.29 11.23
C PHE A 104 4.68 0.94 10.92
N ALA A 105 3.83 1.35 11.87
CA ALA A 105 2.96 2.52 11.69
C ALA A 105 3.78 3.82 11.53
N ALA A 106 4.88 3.98 12.26
CA ALA A 106 5.76 5.14 12.15
C ALA A 106 6.48 5.20 10.80
N ILE A 107 7.05 4.09 10.33
CA ILE A 107 7.69 4.02 9.00
C ILE A 107 6.64 4.28 7.90
N SER A 108 5.44 3.72 8.03
CA SER A 108 4.31 3.97 7.12
C SER A 108 3.94 5.45 7.09
N GLY A 109 3.87 6.10 8.26
CA GLY A 109 3.61 7.54 8.37
C GLY A 109 4.69 8.41 7.74
N ILE A 110 5.96 8.06 7.94
CA ILE A 110 7.09 8.77 7.30
C ILE A 110 7.07 8.59 5.80
N THR A 111 6.81 7.38 5.31
CA THR A 111 6.67 7.08 3.88
C THR A 111 5.56 7.92 3.27
N LEU A 112 4.39 7.94 3.90
CA LEU A 112 3.25 8.71 3.44
C LEU A 112 3.52 10.22 3.46
N LEU A 113 4.15 10.72 4.52
CA LEU A 113 4.52 12.13 4.61
C LEU A 113 5.51 12.52 3.51
N ALA A 114 6.53 11.69 3.27
CA ALA A 114 7.51 11.92 2.20
C ALA A 114 6.84 11.93 0.82
N LEU A 115 5.92 11.00 0.55
CA LEU A 115 5.15 10.97 -0.70
C LEU A 115 4.23 12.19 -0.86
N ASN A 116 3.54 12.60 0.20
CA ASN A 116 2.69 13.80 0.16
C ASN A 116 3.52 15.06 -0.13
N ILE A 117 4.64 15.23 0.57
CA ILE A 117 5.55 16.37 0.35
C ILE A 117 6.10 16.34 -1.07
N ASP A 118 6.51 15.18 -1.55
CA ASP A 118 7.04 15.06 -2.90
C ASP A 118 6.00 15.42 -3.97
N VAL A 119 4.76 14.92 -3.84
CA VAL A 119 3.68 15.25 -4.77
C VAL A 119 3.33 16.75 -4.71
N LEU A 120 3.33 17.35 -3.52
CA LEU A 120 3.12 18.80 -3.34
C LEU A 120 4.25 19.64 -3.94
N THR A 121 5.47 19.11 -4.03
CA THR A 121 6.67 19.82 -4.52
C THR A 121 7.03 19.46 -5.96
N GLY A 122 6.18 18.72 -6.68
CA GLY A 122 6.33 18.44 -8.11
C GLY A 122 6.85 17.04 -8.47
N THR A 123 6.73 16.05 -7.57
CA THR A 123 7.08 14.63 -7.80
C THR A 123 8.57 14.35 -8.08
N ASN A 124 9.46 15.18 -7.55
CA ASN A 124 10.90 15.10 -7.82
C ASN A 124 11.53 13.78 -7.33
N LEU A 125 11.09 13.24 -6.20
CA LEU A 125 11.56 11.96 -5.66
C LEU A 125 10.93 10.80 -6.42
N ILE A 126 9.61 10.79 -6.58
CA ILE A 126 8.85 9.75 -7.29
C ILE A 126 9.42 9.57 -8.70
N GLN A 127 9.70 10.65 -9.42
CA GLN A 127 10.26 10.57 -10.79
C GLN A 127 11.57 9.77 -10.88
N SER A 128 12.44 9.90 -9.87
CA SER A 128 13.75 9.23 -9.83
C SER A 128 13.78 7.93 -9.02
N SER A 129 12.65 7.55 -8.43
CA SER A 129 12.55 6.44 -7.47
C SER A 129 12.38 5.08 -8.14
N VAL A 130 12.77 4.01 -7.44
CA VAL A 130 12.72 2.64 -7.97
C VAL A 130 11.27 2.15 -8.17
N LEU A 131 10.34 2.52 -7.30
CA LEU A 131 8.91 2.18 -7.41
C LEU A 131 8.09 3.27 -8.13
N GLY A 132 8.74 4.35 -8.58
CA GLY A 132 8.10 5.43 -9.30
C GLY A 132 7.70 5.06 -10.73
N TYR A 133 7.28 6.03 -11.52
CA TYR A 133 7.18 5.83 -12.97
C TYR A 133 8.58 5.88 -13.60
N ASP A 134 8.74 5.35 -14.81
CA ASP A 134 10.01 5.39 -15.54
C ASP A 134 9.89 6.38 -16.72
N PRO A 135 10.45 7.60 -16.60
CA PRO A 135 10.43 8.58 -17.68
C PRO A 135 11.24 8.13 -18.90
N MET A 136 12.32 7.35 -18.69
CA MET A 136 13.20 6.91 -19.77
C MET A 136 12.57 5.79 -20.60
N ALA A 137 11.75 4.95 -19.98
CA ALA A 137 10.93 3.97 -20.70
C ALA A 137 9.75 4.62 -21.47
N GLY A 138 9.48 5.91 -21.25
CA GLY A 138 8.43 6.66 -21.94
C GLY A 138 6.99 6.28 -21.55
N ALA A 139 6.81 5.51 -20.48
CA ALA A 139 5.49 5.06 -20.05
C ALA A 139 4.64 6.16 -19.39
N ARG A 140 5.28 7.07 -18.64
CA ARG A 140 4.67 8.22 -17.94
C ARG A 140 5.76 9.24 -17.57
N TYR A 141 5.42 10.53 -17.51
CA TYR A 141 6.37 11.61 -17.22
C TYR A 141 6.05 12.45 -15.97
N TYR A 142 4.89 12.25 -15.33
CA TYR A 142 4.45 12.98 -14.13
C TYR A 142 3.43 12.15 -13.34
N GLY A 143 3.17 12.52 -12.08
CA GLY A 143 2.14 11.91 -11.23
C GLY A 143 2.64 10.77 -10.33
N ILE A 144 1.73 9.96 -9.80
CA ILE A 144 2.03 8.87 -8.87
C ILE A 144 1.92 7.53 -9.61
N GLY A 145 2.98 6.70 -9.58
CA GLY A 145 2.97 5.35 -10.14
C GLY A 145 2.04 4.39 -9.36
N ASN A 146 1.62 3.29 -9.99
CA ASN A 146 0.67 2.33 -9.41
C ASN A 146 1.19 1.69 -8.11
N GLU A 147 2.50 1.43 -8.04
CA GLU A 147 3.16 0.90 -6.86
C GLU A 147 3.00 1.86 -5.67
N TYR A 148 3.39 3.13 -5.84
CA TYR A 148 3.26 4.15 -4.79
C TYR A 148 1.82 4.54 -4.49
N MET A 149 0.91 4.49 -5.47
CA MET A 149 -0.52 4.69 -5.21
C MET A 149 -1.04 3.67 -4.20
N GLY A 150 -0.71 2.39 -4.38
CA GLY A 150 -1.14 1.34 -3.45
C GLY A 150 -0.48 1.47 -2.08
N ILE A 151 0.77 1.94 -2.02
CA ILE A 151 1.47 2.29 -0.78
C ILE A 151 0.79 3.46 -0.06
N MET A 152 0.47 4.56 -0.75
CA MET A 152 -0.21 5.72 -0.16
C MET A 152 -1.59 5.33 0.39
N LEU A 153 -2.34 4.53 -0.37
CA LEU A 153 -3.66 4.04 0.04
C LEU A 153 -3.61 3.18 1.31
N GLY A 154 -2.68 2.21 1.37
CA GLY A 154 -2.53 1.33 2.52
C GLY A 154 -1.97 2.06 3.75
N SER A 155 -0.91 2.86 3.56
CA SER A 155 -0.27 3.61 4.64
C SER A 155 -1.18 4.67 5.26
N SER A 156 -1.97 5.39 4.45
CA SER A 156 -2.91 6.40 4.96
C SER A 156 -3.97 5.79 5.87
N ILE A 157 -4.52 4.63 5.50
CA ILE A 157 -5.51 3.92 6.32
C ILE A 157 -4.84 3.41 7.59
N VAL A 158 -3.72 2.70 7.50
CA VAL A 158 -3.02 2.18 8.70
C VAL A 158 -2.68 3.30 9.69
N VAL A 159 -2.10 4.41 9.21
CA VAL A 159 -1.68 5.53 10.06
C VAL A 159 -2.89 6.19 10.71
N ALA A 160 -3.96 6.42 9.94
CA ALA A 160 -5.20 6.99 10.45
C ALA A 160 -5.81 6.13 11.56
N VAL A 161 -5.86 4.82 11.34
CA VAL A 161 -6.54 3.89 12.24
C VAL A 161 -5.69 3.63 13.48
N ALA A 162 -4.35 3.57 13.35
CA ALA A 162 -3.42 3.52 14.49
C ALA A 162 -3.49 4.79 15.36
N LEU A 163 -3.66 5.97 14.74
CA LEU A 163 -3.84 7.22 15.47
C LEU A 163 -5.19 7.25 16.21
N PHE A 164 -6.27 6.86 15.54
CA PHE A 164 -7.62 6.84 16.13
C PHE A 164 -7.73 5.84 17.27
N GLU A 165 -7.07 4.68 17.16
CA GLU A 165 -7.01 3.69 18.22
C GLU A 165 -6.40 4.23 19.50
N ARG A 166 -5.39 5.09 19.39
CA ARG A 166 -4.76 5.74 20.55
C ARG A 166 -5.55 6.93 21.08
N HIS A 167 -6.20 7.68 20.21
CA HIS A 167 -6.93 8.90 20.56
C HIS A 167 -8.32 8.93 19.92
N SER A 168 -9.24 8.15 20.49
CA SER A 168 -10.62 8.06 19.98
C SER A 168 -11.45 9.28 20.42
N SER A 169 -11.53 10.30 19.56
CA SER A 169 -12.39 11.47 19.78
C SER A 169 -13.09 11.93 18.50
N LYS A 170 -14.20 12.67 18.65
CA LYS A 170 -14.92 13.28 17.51
C LYS A 170 -14.02 14.23 16.72
N LEU A 171 -13.13 14.95 17.40
CA LEU A 171 -12.17 15.85 16.77
C LEU A 171 -11.16 15.07 15.92
N VAL A 172 -10.57 14.00 16.46
CA VAL A 172 -9.64 13.15 15.69
C VAL A 172 -10.36 12.56 14.48
N LEU A 173 -11.60 12.09 14.63
CA LEU A 173 -12.37 11.56 13.52
C LEU A 173 -12.66 12.60 12.43
N ALA A 174 -12.97 13.85 12.82
CA ALA A 174 -13.12 14.95 11.87
C ALA A 174 -11.81 15.29 11.13
N LEU A 175 -10.68 15.29 11.84
CA LEU A 175 -9.35 15.47 11.25
C LEU A 175 -8.99 14.34 10.28
N LEU A 176 -9.35 13.09 10.60
CA LEU A 176 -9.15 11.95 9.70
C LEU A 176 -10.03 12.05 8.45
N THR A 177 -11.26 12.54 8.57
CA THR A 177 -12.12 12.82 7.41
C THR A 177 -11.47 13.86 6.49
N LEU A 178 -10.98 14.97 7.05
CA LEU A 178 -10.27 15.99 6.27
C LEU A 178 -8.99 15.44 5.63
N PHE A 179 -8.24 14.63 6.37
CA PHE A 179 -7.04 13.95 5.89
C PHE A 179 -7.34 13.01 4.71
N PHE A 180 -8.41 12.21 4.78
CA PHE A 180 -8.78 11.34 3.66
C PHE A 180 -9.29 12.10 2.45
N ILE A 181 -10.04 13.20 2.65
CA ILE A 181 -10.41 14.10 1.54
C ILE A 181 -9.16 14.66 0.86
N PHE A 182 -8.19 15.10 1.65
CA PHE A 182 -6.90 15.57 1.15
C PHE A 182 -6.14 14.47 0.39
N GLN A 183 -6.13 13.23 0.89
CA GLN A 183 -5.50 12.10 0.19
C GLN A 183 -6.20 11.78 -1.14
N CYS A 184 -7.54 11.82 -1.20
CA CYS A 184 -8.27 11.67 -2.47
C CYS A 184 -7.86 12.75 -3.48
N TYR A 185 -7.73 13.99 -3.02
CA TYR A 185 -7.32 15.11 -3.86
C TYR A 185 -5.88 14.95 -4.38
N ILE A 186 -4.93 14.60 -3.51
CA ILE A 186 -3.53 14.38 -3.91
C ILE A 186 -3.42 13.25 -4.93
N ILE A 187 -4.11 12.13 -4.73
CA ILE A 187 -4.02 10.97 -5.62
C ILE A 187 -4.72 11.24 -6.96
N GLY A 188 -5.94 11.77 -6.93
CA GLY A 188 -6.81 11.87 -8.10
C GLY A 188 -6.64 13.14 -8.95
N SER A 189 -6.07 14.21 -8.40
CA SER A 189 -6.01 15.49 -9.12
C SER A 189 -5.11 15.41 -10.38
N PRO A 190 -5.56 15.94 -11.53
CA PRO A 190 -4.80 15.96 -12.78
C PRO A 190 -3.41 16.60 -12.69
N THR A 191 -3.27 17.63 -11.85
CA THR A 191 -2.06 18.43 -11.72
C THR A 191 -1.06 17.85 -10.74
N MET A 192 -1.48 16.98 -9.83
CA MET A 192 -0.62 16.40 -8.79
C MET A 192 -0.44 14.91 -9.04
N GLY A 193 -1.29 14.06 -8.44
CA GLY A 193 -1.14 12.60 -8.52
C GLY A 193 -1.43 12.01 -9.89
N ALA A 194 -2.25 12.68 -10.70
CA ALA A 194 -2.61 12.27 -12.06
C ALA A 194 -3.09 10.81 -12.19
N GLN A 195 -3.68 10.27 -11.13
CA GLN A 195 -4.16 8.89 -11.10
C GLN A 195 -5.67 8.84 -11.25
N SER A 196 -6.12 8.69 -12.50
CA SER A 196 -7.55 8.66 -12.83
C SER A 196 -8.32 7.53 -12.12
N ASP A 197 -7.69 6.36 -12.01
CA ASP A 197 -8.27 5.19 -11.33
C ASP A 197 -8.34 5.39 -9.79
N GLY A 198 -7.51 6.29 -9.26
CA GLY A 198 -7.47 6.69 -7.85
C GLY A 198 -8.69 7.51 -7.42
N ILE A 199 -9.37 8.18 -8.36
CA ILE A 199 -10.62 8.95 -8.12
C ILE A 199 -11.75 8.03 -7.65
N ILE A 200 -11.72 6.76 -8.03
CA ILE A 200 -12.70 5.77 -7.60
C ILE A 200 -12.14 4.98 -6.42
N THR A 201 -10.91 4.49 -6.54
CA THR A 201 -10.30 3.56 -5.58
C THR A 201 -10.10 4.20 -4.20
N ALA A 202 -9.54 5.41 -4.13
CA ALA A 202 -9.21 6.05 -2.87
C ALA A 202 -10.46 6.47 -2.07
N PRO A 203 -11.44 7.20 -2.66
CA PRO A 203 -12.66 7.52 -1.93
C PRO A 203 -13.42 6.30 -1.45
N ALA A 204 -13.50 5.22 -2.25
CA ALA A 204 -14.20 4.02 -1.82
C ALA A 204 -13.55 3.38 -0.58
N ALA A 205 -12.22 3.23 -0.59
CA ALA A 205 -11.49 2.69 0.55
C ALA A 205 -11.61 3.57 1.81
N TYR A 206 -11.45 4.89 1.65
CA TYR A 206 -11.49 5.84 2.77
C TYR A 206 -12.89 6.05 3.31
N LEU A 207 -13.92 6.13 2.47
CA LEU A 207 -15.31 6.22 2.90
C LEU A 207 -15.69 4.99 3.72
N ILE A 208 -15.43 3.78 3.22
CA ILE A 208 -15.69 2.55 3.98
C ILE A 208 -14.94 2.55 5.31
N THR A 209 -13.67 2.97 5.33
CA THR A 209 -12.90 3.13 6.58
C THR A 209 -13.62 4.09 7.53
N LEU A 210 -13.98 5.29 7.08
CA LEU A 210 -14.67 6.29 7.90
C LEU A 210 -16.01 5.75 8.42
N PHE A 211 -16.85 5.17 7.58
CA PHE A 211 -18.16 4.62 8.00
C PHE A 211 -18.00 3.61 9.14
N LEU A 212 -17.00 2.73 9.05
CA LEU A 212 -16.70 1.77 10.10
C LEU A 212 -16.17 2.46 11.37
N LEU A 213 -15.34 3.50 11.25
CA LEU A 213 -14.87 4.28 12.41
C LEU A 213 -16.00 5.08 13.09
N TYR A 214 -16.94 5.63 12.31
CA TYR A 214 -18.15 6.28 12.81
C TYR A 214 -19.17 5.30 13.41
N ASN A 215 -18.94 3.99 13.36
CA ASN A 215 -19.88 2.94 13.79
C ASN A 215 -21.25 3.03 13.11
N ILE A 216 -21.29 3.51 11.86
CA ILE A 216 -22.54 3.59 11.09
C ILE A 216 -22.84 2.18 10.55
N LYS A 217 -24.07 1.69 10.78
CA LYS A 217 -24.52 0.41 10.23
C LYS A 217 -24.60 0.49 8.71
N MET A 218 -23.87 -0.36 8.00
CA MET A 218 -23.89 -0.40 6.55
C MET A 218 -25.26 -0.87 6.06
N ASN A 219 -25.93 -0.04 5.25
CA ASN A 219 -27.15 -0.40 4.56
C ASN A 219 -27.01 -0.04 3.07
N TRP A 220 -27.90 -0.57 2.23
CA TRP A 220 -27.86 -0.33 0.79
C TRP A 220 -27.98 1.16 0.43
N ARG A 221 -28.65 1.97 1.26
CA ARG A 221 -28.77 3.42 1.04
C ARG A 221 -27.43 4.13 1.18
N ILE A 222 -26.61 3.73 2.15
CA ILE A 222 -25.25 4.26 2.34
C ILE A 222 -24.36 3.84 1.18
N LEU A 223 -24.45 2.59 0.71
CA LEU A 223 -23.70 2.15 -0.47
C LEU A 223 -24.07 3.00 -1.69
N ILE A 224 -25.36 3.26 -1.91
CA ILE A 224 -25.81 4.17 -2.97
C ILE A 224 -25.26 5.59 -2.77
N ALA A 225 -25.24 6.12 -1.54
CA ALA A 225 -24.68 7.43 -1.26
C ALA A 225 -23.17 7.48 -1.56
N ILE A 226 -22.40 6.45 -1.19
CA ILE A 226 -20.97 6.32 -1.52
C ILE A 226 -20.78 6.31 -3.03
N CYS A 227 -21.52 5.45 -3.74
CA CYS A 227 -21.47 5.39 -5.20
C CYS A 227 -21.84 6.75 -5.82
N GLY A 228 -22.86 7.42 -5.30
CA GLY A 228 -23.29 8.75 -5.76
C GLY A 228 -22.21 9.81 -5.58
N VAL A 229 -21.53 9.84 -4.43
CA VAL A 229 -20.42 10.78 -4.18
C VAL A 229 -19.25 10.52 -5.12
N ILE A 230 -18.89 9.24 -5.34
CA ILE A 230 -17.81 8.87 -6.25
C ILE A 230 -18.16 9.25 -7.70
N ILE A 231 -19.38 8.93 -8.15
CA ILE A 231 -19.85 9.27 -9.49
C ILE A 231 -19.89 10.78 -9.67
N ALA A 232 -20.37 11.54 -8.68
CA ALA A 232 -20.41 13.00 -8.74
C ALA A 232 -19.00 13.60 -8.83
N ALA A 233 -18.04 13.08 -8.04
CA ALA A 233 -16.64 13.51 -8.10
C ALA A 233 -16.00 13.20 -9.46
N ALA A 234 -16.23 11.99 -10.00
CA ALA A 234 -15.75 11.60 -11.31
C ALA A 234 -16.37 12.46 -12.43
N ALA A 235 -17.69 12.66 -12.40
CA ALA A 235 -18.41 13.49 -13.37
C ALA A 235 -17.96 14.95 -13.31
N GLY A 236 -17.74 15.51 -12.12
CA GLY A 236 -17.18 16.85 -11.95
C GLY A 236 -15.81 17.01 -12.59
N LEU A 237 -14.93 16.01 -12.42
CA LEU A 237 -13.61 16.04 -13.05
C LEU A 237 -13.68 15.89 -14.57
N ILE A 238 -14.51 14.97 -15.07
CA ILE A 238 -14.73 14.80 -16.51
C ILE A 238 -15.27 16.09 -17.11
N GLY A 239 -16.24 16.73 -16.45
CA GLY A 239 -16.79 18.02 -16.88
C GLY A 239 -15.73 19.13 -16.91
N TYR A 240 -14.83 19.17 -15.93
CA TYR A 240 -13.68 20.09 -15.94
C TYR A 240 -12.72 19.81 -17.10
N GLU A 241 -12.41 18.54 -17.37
CA GLU A 241 -11.51 18.13 -18.45
C GLU A 241 -12.11 18.40 -19.83
N MET A 242 -13.41 18.18 -20.02
CA MET A 242 -14.09 18.41 -21.30
C MET A 242 -14.14 19.90 -21.70
N GLN A 243 -13.97 20.83 -20.77
CA GLN A 243 -13.85 22.26 -21.06
C GLN A 243 -12.46 22.65 -21.58
N ARG A 244 -11.47 21.77 -21.45
CA ARG A 244 -10.10 22.00 -21.93
C ARG A 244 -9.95 21.53 -23.38
N PRO A 245 -9.10 22.20 -24.19
CA PRO A 245 -8.69 21.69 -25.49
C PRO A 245 -8.19 20.25 -25.39
N VAL A 246 -8.45 19.43 -26.41
CA VAL A 246 -8.16 17.98 -26.41
C VAL A 246 -6.67 17.71 -26.18
N GLU A 247 -5.80 18.63 -26.61
CA GLU A 247 -4.34 18.56 -26.44
C GLU A 247 -3.91 18.72 -24.97
N LEU A 248 -4.72 19.39 -24.15
CA LEU A 248 -4.48 19.65 -22.73
C LEU A 248 -5.26 18.69 -21.81
N GLN A 249 -6.07 17.80 -22.39
CA GLN A 249 -6.83 16.82 -21.63
C GLN A 249 -5.94 15.69 -21.14
N THR A 250 -6.20 15.28 -19.90
CA THR A 250 -5.65 14.06 -19.31
C THR A 250 -6.06 12.81 -20.08
N HIS A 251 -5.44 11.67 -19.75
CA HIS A 251 -5.87 10.37 -20.26
C HIS A 251 -7.36 10.09 -20.00
N LEU A 252 -7.90 10.57 -18.87
CA LEU A 252 -9.31 10.44 -18.54
C LEU A 252 -10.17 11.27 -19.48
N GLY A 253 -9.86 12.57 -19.65
CA GLY A 253 -10.60 13.46 -20.55
C GLY A 253 -10.62 12.93 -21.99
N ARG A 254 -9.46 12.49 -22.50
CA ARG A 254 -9.35 11.91 -23.85
C ARG A 254 -10.14 10.60 -24.00
N ALA A 255 -10.11 9.72 -23.00
CA ALA A 255 -10.90 8.49 -23.03
C ALA A 255 -12.40 8.78 -23.06
N PHE A 256 -12.87 9.76 -22.27
CA PHE A 256 -14.26 10.19 -22.31
C PHE A 256 -14.63 10.86 -23.62
N HIS A 257 -13.75 11.68 -24.20
CA HIS A 257 -13.96 12.27 -25.52
C HIS A 257 -14.12 11.19 -26.59
N GLN A 258 -13.25 10.16 -26.60
CA GLN A 258 -13.33 9.02 -27.52
C GLN A 258 -14.64 8.22 -27.37
N VAL A 259 -15.10 8.03 -26.13
CA VAL A 259 -16.38 7.37 -25.87
C VAL A 259 -17.55 8.26 -26.29
N SER A 260 -17.47 9.58 -26.10
CA SER A 260 -18.53 10.50 -26.53
C SER A 260 -18.64 10.62 -28.05
N SER A 261 -17.52 10.54 -28.77
CA SER A 261 -17.51 10.67 -30.24
C SER A 261 -17.76 9.34 -30.94
N GLY A 262 -17.31 8.23 -30.35
CA GLY A 262 -17.44 6.90 -30.92
C GLY A 262 -18.65 6.10 -30.43
N GLY A 263 -19.15 6.41 -29.23
CA GLY A 263 -20.25 5.68 -28.61
C GLY A 263 -19.81 4.37 -27.95
N TRP A 264 -20.72 3.38 -27.96
CA TRP A 264 -20.60 2.15 -27.18
C TRP A 264 -19.43 1.26 -27.62
N GLU A 265 -19.08 1.27 -28.91
CA GLU A 265 -18.00 0.43 -29.46
C GLU A 265 -16.62 0.84 -28.90
N GLN A 266 -16.35 2.13 -28.79
CA GLN A 266 -15.09 2.67 -28.28
C GLN A 266 -15.00 2.44 -26.77
N PHE A 267 -16.12 2.54 -26.05
CA PHE A 267 -16.17 2.14 -24.66
C PHE A 267 -15.78 0.66 -24.47
N LEU A 268 -16.39 -0.25 -25.24
CA LEU A 268 -16.06 -1.68 -25.19
C LEU A 268 -14.60 -1.95 -25.59
N THR A 269 -14.05 -1.20 -26.53
CA THR A 269 -12.65 -1.31 -26.95
C THR A 269 -11.69 -0.88 -25.85
N ILE A 270 -11.97 0.25 -25.18
CA ILE A 270 -11.16 0.73 -24.05
C ILE A 270 -11.24 -0.25 -22.89
N ALA A 271 -12.46 -0.71 -22.55
CA ALA A 271 -12.70 -1.66 -21.49
C ALA A 271 -11.99 -3.01 -21.75
N SER A 272 -12.13 -3.57 -22.96
CA SER A 272 -11.47 -4.84 -23.33
C SER A 272 -9.95 -4.73 -23.29
N ARG A 273 -9.38 -3.60 -23.74
CA ARG A 273 -7.93 -3.33 -23.63
C ARG A 273 -7.46 -3.28 -22.18
N LYS A 274 -8.20 -2.59 -21.30
CA LYS A 274 -7.89 -2.54 -19.86
C LYS A 274 -7.96 -3.93 -19.21
N VAL A 275 -8.98 -4.72 -19.54
CA VAL A 275 -9.14 -6.09 -19.01
C VAL A 275 -8.00 -6.99 -19.50
N ASN A 276 -7.67 -6.96 -20.79
CA ASN A 276 -6.59 -7.75 -21.37
C ASN A 276 -5.22 -7.40 -20.77
N MET A 277 -4.97 -6.11 -20.51
CA MET A 277 -3.77 -5.66 -19.81
C MET A 277 -3.71 -6.24 -18.39
N ASN A 278 -4.80 -6.15 -17.62
CA ASN A 278 -4.86 -6.74 -16.28
C ASN A 278 -4.64 -8.26 -16.30
N ILE A 279 -5.27 -8.99 -17.23
CA ILE A 279 -5.08 -10.45 -17.37
C ILE A 279 -3.60 -10.77 -17.67
N THR A 280 -2.97 -10.02 -18.57
CA THR A 280 -1.56 -10.19 -18.92
C THR A 280 -0.67 -9.94 -17.71
N LEU A 281 -0.94 -8.87 -16.96
CA LEU A 281 -0.18 -8.53 -15.76
C LEU A 281 -0.36 -9.60 -14.67
N ILE A 282 -1.58 -10.11 -14.49
CA ILE A 282 -1.85 -11.22 -13.58
C ILE A 282 -1.03 -12.45 -13.98
N LYS A 283 -0.93 -12.79 -15.26
CA LYS A 283 -0.18 -13.96 -15.74
C LYS A 283 1.34 -13.82 -15.60
N TYR A 284 1.90 -12.65 -15.90
CA TYR A 284 3.34 -12.52 -16.14
C TYR A 284 4.09 -11.64 -15.13
N THR A 285 3.41 -10.86 -14.28
CA THR A 285 4.13 -10.00 -13.34
C THR A 285 4.63 -10.76 -12.12
N ILE A 286 5.76 -10.28 -11.59
CA ILE A 286 6.28 -10.75 -10.31
C ILE A 286 5.33 -10.39 -9.15
N TRP A 287 4.58 -9.28 -9.27
CA TRP A 287 3.59 -8.82 -8.30
C TRP A 287 2.45 -9.83 -8.09
N SER A 288 2.00 -10.51 -9.15
CA SER A 288 1.01 -11.58 -9.03
C SER A 288 1.45 -12.70 -8.09
N ARG A 289 2.74 -13.05 -8.11
CA ARG A 289 3.27 -14.14 -7.27
C ARG A 289 3.19 -13.78 -5.79
N VAL A 290 3.57 -12.55 -5.43
CA VAL A 290 3.47 -12.10 -4.03
C VAL A 290 2.04 -11.87 -3.60
N PHE A 291 1.17 -11.37 -4.49
CA PHE A 291 -0.27 -11.28 -4.21
C PHE A 291 -0.85 -12.65 -3.86
N LEU A 292 -0.57 -13.69 -4.65
CA LEU A 292 -1.04 -15.04 -4.39
C LEU A 292 -0.52 -15.58 -3.05
N VAL A 293 0.74 -15.30 -2.70
CA VAL A 293 1.29 -15.66 -1.38
C VAL A 293 0.56 -14.92 -0.26
N MET A 294 0.39 -13.60 -0.35
CA MET A 294 -0.35 -12.83 0.65
C MET A 294 -1.80 -13.30 0.80
N PHE A 295 -2.46 -13.62 -0.32
CA PHE A 295 -3.82 -14.17 -0.32
C PHE A 295 -3.88 -15.57 0.32
N ALA A 296 -2.93 -16.44 -0.01
CA ALA A 296 -2.82 -17.77 0.59
C ALA A 296 -2.56 -17.68 2.11
N VAL A 297 -1.69 -16.78 2.54
CA VAL A 297 -1.43 -16.55 3.97
C VAL A 297 -2.65 -15.97 4.66
N LEU A 298 -3.32 -14.98 4.09
CA LEU A 298 -4.55 -14.44 4.67
C LEU A 298 -5.63 -15.53 4.79
N SER A 299 -5.80 -16.34 3.75
CA SER A 299 -6.72 -17.49 3.76
C SER A 299 -6.35 -18.49 4.87
N LEU A 300 -5.07 -18.84 4.98
CA LEU A 300 -4.55 -19.72 6.03
C LEU A 300 -4.84 -19.16 7.42
N LEU A 301 -4.63 -17.86 7.64
CA LEU A 301 -4.88 -17.20 8.92
C LEU A 301 -6.38 -17.15 9.28
N VAL A 302 -7.25 -17.05 8.27
CA VAL A 302 -8.71 -17.10 8.45
C VAL A 302 -9.19 -18.52 8.78
N PHE A 303 -8.67 -19.55 8.09
CA PHE A 303 -9.09 -20.94 8.29
C PHE A 303 -8.40 -21.65 9.46
N ARG A 304 -7.22 -21.19 9.86
CA ARG A 304 -6.49 -21.66 11.04
C ARG A 304 -6.14 -20.47 11.94
N PRO A 305 -7.15 -19.83 12.56
CA PRO A 305 -6.89 -18.78 13.53
C PRO A 305 -6.25 -19.45 14.75
N VAL A 306 -4.95 -19.27 14.95
CA VAL A 306 -4.20 -19.74 16.14
C VAL A 306 -4.59 -18.97 17.40
N GLY A 307 -5.88 -18.68 17.58
CA GLY A 307 -6.42 -17.69 18.52
C GLY A 307 -6.05 -16.25 18.18
N ALA A 308 -4.97 -16.00 17.45
CA ALA A 308 -4.43 -14.65 17.28
C ALA A 308 -5.31 -13.73 16.39
N LEU A 309 -5.95 -14.24 15.33
CA LEU A 309 -6.89 -13.44 14.55
C LEU A 309 -8.15 -13.11 15.37
N GLU A 310 -8.63 -14.06 16.18
CA GLU A 310 -9.76 -13.84 17.09
C GLU A 310 -9.40 -12.85 18.21
N GLN A 311 -8.22 -12.99 18.79
CA GLN A 311 -7.69 -12.05 19.77
C GLN A 311 -7.46 -10.67 19.13
N LEU A 312 -7.07 -10.58 17.86
CA LEU A 312 -6.93 -9.31 17.14
C LEU A 312 -8.30 -8.63 16.96
N LEU A 313 -9.31 -9.39 16.56
CA LEU A 313 -10.70 -8.94 16.49
C LEU A 313 -11.21 -8.40 17.83
N LYS A 314 -10.83 -9.04 18.94
CA LYS A 314 -11.22 -8.65 20.30
C LYS A 314 -10.41 -7.47 20.86
N LYS A 315 -9.07 -7.50 20.76
CA LYS A 315 -8.14 -6.56 21.38
C LYS A 315 -7.94 -5.27 20.57
N ARG A 316 -8.06 -5.35 19.24
CA ARG A 316 -7.78 -4.23 18.31
C ARG A 316 -8.90 -4.06 17.26
N PRO A 317 -10.18 -3.91 17.67
CA PRO A 317 -11.31 -3.81 16.74
C PRO A 317 -11.22 -2.60 15.81
N ILE A 318 -10.53 -1.53 16.24
CA ILE A 318 -10.32 -0.34 15.41
C ILE A 318 -9.40 -0.66 14.22
N LEU A 319 -8.28 -1.36 14.44
CA LEU A 319 -7.38 -1.77 13.35
C LEU A 319 -8.08 -2.65 12.31
N VAL A 320 -8.94 -3.57 12.75
CA VAL A 320 -9.72 -4.45 11.86
C VAL A 320 -10.63 -3.64 10.93
N LYS A 321 -11.24 -2.57 11.41
CA LYS A 321 -12.02 -1.66 10.56
C LYS A 321 -11.17 -1.01 9.48
N GLY A 322 -9.92 -0.65 9.81
CA GLY A 322 -8.93 -0.20 8.84
C GLY A 322 -8.62 -1.26 7.79
N PHE A 323 -8.41 -2.51 8.20
CA PHE A 323 -8.14 -3.62 7.28
C PHE A 323 -9.26 -3.86 6.29
N LEU A 324 -10.53 -3.71 6.69
CA LEU A 324 -11.67 -3.77 5.77
C LEU A 324 -11.63 -2.64 4.73
N GLY A 325 -11.18 -1.44 5.11
CA GLY A 325 -10.90 -0.34 4.19
C GLY A 325 -9.79 -0.68 3.20
N ILE A 326 -8.69 -1.26 3.67
CA ILE A 326 -7.56 -1.69 2.82
C ILE A 326 -8.00 -2.79 1.84
N ILE A 327 -8.77 -3.78 2.29
CA ILE A 327 -9.36 -4.82 1.43
C ILE A 327 -10.25 -4.20 0.36
N THR A 328 -11.10 -3.23 0.74
CA THR A 328 -11.95 -2.50 -0.20
C THR A 328 -11.11 -1.80 -1.28
N GLY A 329 -10.06 -1.08 -0.86
CA GLY A 329 -9.12 -0.43 -1.76
C GLY A 329 -8.37 -1.41 -2.67
N ALA A 330 -7.94 -2.56 -2.14
CA ALA A 330 -7.26 -3.60 -2.89
C ALA A 330 -8.17 -4.24 -3.95
N VAL A 331 -9.43 -4.53 -3.62
CA VAL A 331 -10.43 -5.11 -4.54
C VAL A 331 -10.81 -4.12 -5.64
N ILE A 332 -11.18 -2.89 -5.26
CA ILE A 332 -11.55 -1.86 -6.24
C ILE A 332 -10.36 -1.50 -7.10
N GLY A 333 -9.17 -1.39 -6.50
CA GLY A 333 -7.92 -1.13 -7.20
C GLY A 333 -7.59 -2.22 -8.23
N LEU A 334 -7.89 -3.49 -7.94
CA LEU A 334 -7.66 -4.60 -8.87
C LEU A 334 -8.54 -4.49 -10.13
N ILE A 335 -9.75 -3.98 -9.96
CA ILE A 335 -10.76 -3.90 -11.02
C ILE A 335 -10.56 -2.64 -11.87
N ILE A 336 -10.30 -1.50 -11.21
CA ILE A 336 -10.32 -0.19 -11.87
C ILE A 336 -8.96 0.18 -12.48
N ASN A 337 -7.84 -0.13 -11.81
CA ASN A 337 -6.52 0.33 -12.26
C ASN A 337 -6.05 -0.36 -13.55
N ASP A 338 -5.30 0.38 -14.37
CA ASP A 338 -4.61 -0.16 -15.55
C ASP A 338 -3.62 -1.29 -15.20
N SER A 339 -2.96 -1.20 -14.05
CA SER A 339 -2.16 -2.29 -13.46
C SER A 339 -2.71 -2.69 -12.09
N GLY A 340 -3.95 -3.14 -12.06
CA GLY A 340 -4.69 -3.52 -10.86
C GLY A 340 -3.88 -4.41 -9.94
N ILE A 341 -3.30 -5.49 -10.45
CA ILE A 341 -2.54 -6.44 -9.62
C ILE A 341 -1.35 -5.79 -8.90
N VAL A 342 -0.71 -4.79 -9.49
CA VAL A 342 0.44 -4.10 -8.89
C VAL A 342 -0.02 -3.24 -7.72
N ALA A 343 -1.02 -2.38 -7.94
CA ALA A 343 -1.59 -1.53 -6.91
C ALA A 343 -2.21 -2.35 -5.76
N THR A 344 -2.96 -3.40 -6.10
CA THR A 344 -3.54 -4.33 -5.13
C THR A 344 -2.45 -5.01 -4.29
N SER A 345 -1.38 -5.51 -4.92
CA SER A 345 -0.27 -6.14 -4.20
C SER A 345 0.37 -5.18 -3.21
N THR A 346 0.70 -3.96 -3.63
CA THR A 346 1.35 -2.99 -2.74
C THR A 346 0.42 -2.50 -1.64
N THR A 347 -0.89 -2.36 -1.89
CA THR A 347 -1.89 -2.11 -0.86
C THR A 347 -1.99 -3.25 0.15
N CYS A 348 -1.97 -4.51 -0.30
CA CYS A 348 -2.05 -5.69 0.57
C CYS A 348 -0.85 -5.83 1.53
N ILE A 349 0.30 -5.21 1.25
CA ILE A 349 1.43 -5.14 2.20
C ILE A 349 0.95 -4.51 3.53
N TYR A 350 0.16 -3.45 3.46
CA TYR A 350 -0.38 -2.74 4.63
C TYR A 350 -1.53 -3.48 5.32
N LEU A 351 -1.96 -4.62 4.78
CA LEU A 351 -2.87 -5.57 5.42
C LEU A 351 -2.10 -6.71 6.08
N ILE A 352 -1.24 -7.40 5.31
CA ILE A 352 -0.62 -8.65 5.77
C ILE A 352 0.47 -8.40 6.82
N ILE A 353 1.29 -7.38 6.63
CA ILE A 353 2.43 -7.08 7.50
C ILE A 353 1.99 -6.76 8.93
N PRO A 354 1.05 -5.82 9.17
CA PRO A 354 0.62 -5.55 10.53
C PRO A 354 -0.07 -6.74 11.19
N ILE A 355 -0.79 -7.59 10.44
CA ILE A 355 -1.36 -8.83 10.99
C ILE A 355 -0.23 -9.76 11.48
N LEU A 356 0.78 -10.02 10.65
CA LEU A 356 1.91 -10.86 11.03
C LEU A 356 2.66 -10.30 12.24
N LEU A 357 2.91 -8.99 12.26
CA LEU A 357 3.61 -8.33 13.38
C LEU A 357 2.80 -8.42 14.68
N LEU A 358 1.50 -8.14 14.65
CA LEU A 358 0.64 -8.23 15.83
C LEU A 358 0.55 -9.68 16.35
N MET A 359 0.48 -10.66 15.46
CA MET A 359 0.51 -12.08 15.88
C MET A 359 1.83 -12.46 16.55
N LEU A 360 2.97 -12.00 16.00
CA LEU A 360 4.30 -12.23 16.58
C LEU A 360 4.42 -11.57 17.96
N GLU A 361 3.93 -10.33 18.12
CA GLU A 361 3.88 -9.63 19.41
C GLU A 361 3.04 -10.39 20.45
N MET A 362 1.82 -10.78 20.09
CA MET A 362 0.89 -11.45 21.00
C MET A 362 1.41 -12.80 21.47
N GLN A 363 2.01 -13.59 20.58
CA GLN A 363 2.59 -14.89 20.91
C GLN A 363 3.93 -14.81 21.65
N ARG A 364 4.51 -13.61 21.77
CA ARG A 364 5.66 -13.32 22.63
C ARG A 364 5.22 -12.95 24.04
N GLU A 365 4.07 -12.29 24.16
CA GLU A 365 3.47 -11.89 25.44
C GLU A 365 2.79 -13.04 26.18
N GLU A 366 2.38 -14.11 25.50
CA GLU A 366 1.93 -15.35 26.16
C GLU A 366 3.13 -16.02 26.89
N PRO A 367 3.14 -16.04 28.24
CA PRO A 367 4.22 -16.69 28.96
C PRO A 367 4.13 -18.21 28.78
N ALA A 368 5.27 -18.88 28.90
CA ALA A 368 5.40 -20.34 28.89
C ALA A 368 4.74 -21.04 30.11
N GLU A 369 3.65 -20.49 30.65
CA GLU A 369 2.95 -21.03 31.83
C GLU A 369 2.20 -22.32 31.53
N ASP A 370 1.78 -22.52 30.28
CA ASP A 370 1.04 -23.73 29.86
C ASP A 370 1.92 -25.00 29.87
N THR A 371 3.25 -24.85 29.97
CA THR A 371 4.16 -26.01 30.11
C THR A 371 4.38 -26.41 31.57
N ASN A 372 4.14 -25.48 32.52
CA ASN A 372 4.30 -25.76 33.95
C ASN A 372 2.98 -26.24 34.59
N GLN A 373 1.81 -25.77 34.15
CA GLN A 373 0.54 -26.28 34.68
C GLN A 373 0.24 -27.73 34.26
N VAL A 374 0.61 -28.13 33.04
CA VAL A 374 0.51 -29.54 32.62
C VAL A 374 1.52 -30.43 33.36
N LYS A 375 2.72 -29.92 33.69
CA LYS A 375 3.69 -30.67 34.51
C LYS A 375 3.31 -30.76 35.98
N ILE A 376 2.65 -29.75 36.54
CA ILE A 376 2.19 -29.76 37.94
C ILE A 376 0.99 -30.70 38.09
N ASN A 377 0.05 -30.72 37.15
CA ASN A 377 -1.07 -31.65 37.18
C ASN A 377 -0.63 -33.11 36.96
N ASN A 378 0.37 -33.37 36.11
CA ASN A 378 0.93 -34.71 35.91
C ASN A 378 1.92 -35.18 37.00
N MET A 379 2.23 -34.33 37.99
CA MET A 379 2.98 -34.71 39.21
C MET A 379 2.07 -34.85 40.43
N GLN A 380 0.78 -34.53 40.30
CA GLN A 380 -0.24 -34.68 41.34
C GLN A 380 -1.18 -35.88 41.10
N GLU A 381 -1.03 -36.58 39.98
CA GLU A 381 -1.50 -37.95 39.74
C GLU A 381 -0.33 -38.92 39.89
#